data_AF-A0A1Z8NHX9-F1
#
_entry.id   AF-A0A1Z8NHX9-F1
#
_cell.length_a   1.000
_cell.length_b   1.000
_cell.length_c   1.000
_cell.angle_alpha   90.00
_cell.angle_beta   90.00
_cell.angle_gamma   90.00
#
_symmetry.space_group_name_H-M   'P 1'
#
loop_
_entity.id
_entity.type
_entity.pdbx_description
1 polymer ?
#
loop_
_entity_poly.entity_id
_entity_poly.type
_entity_poly.pdbx_seq_one_letter_code
_entity_poly.pdbx_strand_id
1 'polypeptide(L)'
;MKARVLHRFVVIIAAAPLMLTSATGTLYSLLLEQGVDAFWLLKIHTGRFGVINLQPYYSWLLGLLTLVAIGSGLALLRPRRGRFFKS
;
A
#
# COMPACT_ATOMS: atom_id res chain seq x y z
N MET A 1 -22.09 5.54 -7.75
CA MET A 1 -21.79 4.89 -6.46
C MET A 1 -20.79 3.74 -6.62
N LYS A 2 -20.93 2.90 -7.66
CA LYS A 2 -20.03 1.76 -7.96
C LYS A 2 -18.51 2.09 -7.94
N ALA A 3 -18.08 3.19 -8.57
CA ALA A 3 -16.66 3.59 -8.59
C ALA A 3 -16.05 3.89 -7.21
N ARG A 4 -16.84 4.45 -6.28
CA ARG A 4 -16.37 4.75 -4.91
C ARG A 4 -16.22 3.49 -4.07
N VAL A 5 -17.12 2.51 -4.25
CA VAL A 5 -17.03 1.21 -3.58
C VAL A 5 -15.81 0.44 -4.09
N LEU A 6 -15.60 0.41 -5.41
CA LEU A 6 -14.42 -0.23 -6.01
C LEU A 6 -13.11 0.41 -5.51
N HIS A 7 -13.02 1.75 -5.53
CA HIS A 7 -11.86 2.45 -4.99
C HIS A 7 -11.59 2.10 -3.51
N ARG A 8 -12.64 1.99 -2.68
CA ARG A 8 -12.47 1.62 -1.27
C ARG A 8 -11.81 0.25 -1.11
N PHE A 9 -12.23 -0.74 -1.89
CA PHE A 9 -11.60 -2.06 -1.87
C PHE A 9 -10.17 -2.03 -2.39
N VAL A 10 -9.92 -1.33 -3.49
CA VAL A 10 -8.57 -1.14 -4.06
C VAL A 10 -7.62 -0.53 -3.03
N VAL A 11 -8.05 0.54 -2.36
CA VAL A 11 -7.24 1.22 -1.34
C VAL A 11 -6.99 0.30 -0.15
N ILE A 12 -7.97 -0.45 0.35
CA ILE A 12 -7.75 -1.36 1.48
C ILE A 12 -6.72 -2.44 1.12
N ILE A 13 -6.85 -3.05 -0.05
CA ILE A 13 -5.94 -4.11 -0.51
C ILE A 13 -4.53 -3.55 -0.75
N ALA A 14 -4.41 -2.35 -1.33
CA ALA A 14 -3.12 -1.72 -1.57
C ALA A 14 -2.47 -1.18 -0.29
N ALA A 15 -3.26 -0.58 0.60
CA ALA A 15 -2.77 0.05 1.82
C ALA A 15 -2.27 -0.98 2.83
N ALA A 16 -2.90 -2.15 2.95
CA ALA A 16 -2.49 -3.16 3.93
C ALA A 16 -0.99 -3.55 3.84
N PRO A 17 -0.45 -3.99 2.69
CA PRO A 17 0.97 -4.32 2.56
C PRO A 17 1.87 -3.07 2.61
N LEU A 18 1.40 -1.91 2.14
CA LEU A 18 2.17 -0.66 2.23
C LEU A 18 2.36 -0.21 3.69
N MET A 19 1.29 -0.25 4.49
CA MET A 19 1.32 0.06 5.92
C MET A 19 2.18 -0.94 6.68
N LEU A 20 2.08 -2.22 6.35
CA LEU A 20 2.93 -3.24 6.97
C LEU A 20 4.41 -2.97 6.70
N THR A 21 4.76 -2.64 5.46
CA THR A 21 6.14 -2.38 5.05
C THR A 21 6.68 -1.12 5.73
N SER A 22 5.91 -0.03 5.75
CA SER A 22 6.34 1.21 6.42
C SER A 22 6.46 1.02 7.93
N ALA A 23 5.46 0.40 8.57
CA ALA A 23 5.47 0.17 10.02
C ALA A 23 6.63 -0.73 10.45
N THR A 24 6.88 -1.83 9.73
CA THR A 24 7.99 -2.75 10.05
C THR A 24 9.35 -2.12 9.79
N GLY A 25 9.50 -1.31 8.74
CA GLY A 25 10.72 -0.57 8.46
C GLY A 25 11.03 0.47 9.55
N THR A 26 10.04 1.31 9.89
CA THR A 26 10.18 2.31 10.95
C THR A 26 10.46 1.66 12.30
N LEU A 27 9.73 0.61 12.65
CA LEU A 27 9.92 -0.10 13.92
C LEU A 27 11.30 -0.77 13.98
N TYR A 28 11.78 -1.36 12.87
CA TYR A 28 13.12 -1.93 12.80
C TYR A 28 14.20 -0.87 13.03
N SER A 29 14.09 0.30 12.40
CA SER A 29 15.03 1.40 12.62
C SER A 29 15.07 1.85 14.09
N LEU A 30 13.91 1.96 14.76
CA LEU A 30 13.85 2.35 16.17
C LEU A 30 14.46 1.29 17.10
N LEU A 31 14.20 0.01 16.84
CA LEU A 31 14.79 -1.10 17.59
C LEU A 31 16.31 -1.13 17.41
N LEU A 32 16.77 -0.91 16.18
CA LEU A 32 18.19 -0.89 15.86
C LEU A 32 18.93 0.26 16.56
N GLU A 33 18.32 1.45 16.63
CA GLU A 33 18.86 2.59 17.39
C GLU A 33 18.99 2.28 18.89
N GLN A 34 18.14 1.40 19.42
CA GLN A 34 18.19 0.93 20.81
C GLN A 34 19.18 -0.24 21.03
N GLY A 35 19.93 -0.62 19.98
CA GLY A 35 20.87 -1.74 20.00
C GLY A 35 20.22 -3.12 19.86
N VAL A 36 18.94 -3.18 19.49
CA VAL A 36 18.21 -4.44 19.27
C VAL A 36 18.15 -4.77 17.79
N ASP A 37 18.89 -5.80 17.40
CA ASP A 37 18.84 -6.31 16.02
C ASP A 37 17.66 -7.25 15.81
N ALA A 38 16.53 -6.68 15.38
CA ALA A 38 15.29 -7.42 15.11
C ALA A 38 15.25 -7.96 13.67
N PHE A 39 16.18 -8.84 13.30
CA PHE A 39 16.31 -9.37 11.93
C PHE A 39 15.03 -10.03 11.36
N TRP A 40 14.19 -10.58 12.22
CA TRP A 40 12.88 -11.13 11.84
C TRP A 40 11.94 -10.06 11.27
N LEU A 41 12.02 -8.84 11.78
CA LEU A 41 11.21 -7.71 11.34
C LEU A 41 11.66 -7.25 9.94
N LEU A 42 12.96 -7.29 9.68
CA LEU A 42 13.52 -7.01 8.35
C LEU A 42 13.14 -8.07 7.30
N LYS A 43 13.01 -9.35 7.72
CA LYS A 43 12.44 -10.40 6.85
C LYS A 43 10.99 -10.10 6.47
N ILE A 44 10.17 -9.67 7.42
CA ILE A 44 8.78 -9.27 7.15
C ILE A 44 8.74 -8.04 6.23
N HIS A 45 9.55 -7.03 6.52
CA HIS A 45 9.66 -5.81 5.71
C HIS A 45 10.02 -6.09 4.24
N THR A 46 10.82 -7.13 3.98
CA THR A 46 11.23 -7.52 2.63
C THR A 46 10.28 -8.53 1.97
N GLY A 47 9.16 -8.88 2.61
CA GLY A 47 8.16 -9.80 2.05
C GLY A 47 8.43 -11.28 2.31
N ARG A 48 9.32 -11.61 3.24
CA ARG A 48 9.58 -12.98 3.67
C ARG A 48 8.83 -13.31 4.96
N PHE A 49 7.69 -13.96 4.80
CA PHE A 49 6.77 -14.36 5.87
C PHE A 49 7.01 -15.82 6.28
N GLY A 50 8.17 -16.09 6.89
CA GLY A 50 8.54 -17.43 7.33
C GLY A 50 8.67 -18.41 6.16
N VAL A 51 7.65 -19.27 5.97
CA VAL A 51 7.58 -20.26 4.87
C VAL A 51 7.18 -19.64 3.53
N ILE A 52 6.50 -18.49 3.55
CA ILE A 52 6.06 -17.80 2.33
C ILE A 52 7.12 -16.77 1.95
N ASN A 53 7.71 -16.93 0.76
CA ASN A 53 8.73 -16.03 0.26
C ASN A 53 8.20 -15.19 -0.91
N LEU A 54 7.68 -14.00 -0.62
CA LEU A 54 7.31 -13.02 -1.66
C LEU A 54 8.46 -12.10 -2.05
N GLN A 55 9.62 -12.21 -1.40
CA GLN A 55 10.77 -11.31 -1.56
C GLN A 55 11.16 -10.99 -3.02
N PRO A 56 11.14 -11.94 -3.98
CA PRO A 56 11.48 -11.63 -5.38
C PRO A 56 10.50 -10.66 -6.06
N TYR A 57 9.24 -10.65 -5.64
CA TYR A 57 8.16 -9.88 -6.28
C TYR A 57 7.61 -8.78 -5.37
N TYR A 58 8.01 -8.76 -4.10
CA TYR A 58 7.41 -7.92 -3.07
C TYR A 58 7.49 -6.43 -3.40
N SER A 59 8.67 -5.94 -3.79
CA SER A 59 8.87 -4.54 -4.17
C SER A 59 8.08 -4.16 -5.43
N TRP A 60 8.00 -5.07 -6.40
CA TRP A 60 7.21 -4.84 -7.62
C TRP A 60 5.71 -4.78 -7.31
N LEU A 61 5.22 -5.69 -6.46
CA LEU A 61 3.84 -5.71 -5.99
C LEU A 61 3.49 -4.44 -5.23
N LEU A 62 4.33 -4.00 -4.28
CA LEU A 62 4.14 -2.75 -3.55
C LEU A 62 4.10 -1.54 -4.49
N GLY A 63 5.03 -1.47 -5.45
CA GLY A 63 5.06 -0.43 -6.46
C GLY A 63 3.78 -0.39 -7.30
N LEU A 64 3.34 -1.54 -7.80
CA LEU A 64 2.11 -1.67 -8.57
C LEU A 64 0.88 -1.25 -7.75
N LEU A 65 0.76 -1.75 -6.51
CA LEU A 65 -0.34 -1.41 -5.61
C LEU A 65 -0.39 0.09 -5.33
N THR A 66 0.77 0.73 -5.16
CA THR A 66 0.89 2.19 -4.98
C THR A 66 0.36 2.92 -6.21
N LEU A 67 0.80 2.54 -7.41
CA LEU A 67 0.36 3.16 -8.67
C LEU A 67 -1.15 2.99 -8.88
N VAL A 68 -1.68 1.79 -8.61
CA VAL A 68 -3.12 1.50 -8.72
C VAL A 68 -3.92 2.32 -7.71
N ALA A 69 -3.45 2.44 -6.46
CA ALA A 69 -4.10 3.25 -5.43
C ALA A 69 -4.14 4.73 -5.85
N ILE A 70 -3.01 5.29 -6.28
CA ILE A 70 -2.92 6.68 -6.78
C ILE A 70 -3.84 6.89 -7.98
N GLY A 71 -3.74 6.03 -9.00
CA GLY A 71 -4.55 6.13 -10.22
C GLY A 71 -6.05 6.04 -9.93
N SER A 72 -6.46 5.15 -9.02
CA SER A 72 -7.86 5.03 -8.60
C SER A 72 -8.36 6.26 -7.85
N GLY A 73 -7.51 6.91 -7.04
CA GLY A 73 -7.82 8.18 -6.39
C GLY A 73 -7.97 9.33 -7.38
N LEU A 74 -7.02 9.47 -8.31
CA LEU A 74 -7.07 10.47 -9.39
C LEU A 74 -8.35 10.33 -10.24
N ALA A 75 -8.79 9.10 -10.52
CA ALA A 75 -10.03 8.85 -11.25
C ALA A 75 -11.29 9.40 -10.54
N LEU A 76 -11.28 9.45 -9.20
CA LEU A 76 -12.38 10.04 -8.42
C LEU A 76 -12.37 11.57 -8.40
N LEU A 77 -11.20 12.20 -8.60
CA LEU A 77 -11.06 13.65 -8.65
C LEU A 77 -11.55 14.25 -9.97
N ARG A 78 -11.76 13.42 -11.01
CA ARG A 78 -12.22 13.88 -12.32
C ARG A 78 -13.64 14.49 -12.21
N PRO A 79 -13.83 15.79 -12.49
CA PRO A 79 -15.13 16.42 -12.34
C PRO A 79 -16.16 15.78 -13.28
N ARG A 80 -17.36 15.49 -12.76
CA ARG A 80 -18.50 15.10 -13.59
C ARG A 80 -18.91 16.29 -14.45
N ARG A 81 -18.42 16.33 -15.69
CA ARG A 81 -18.71 17.36 -16.70
C ARG A 81 -20.15 17.26 -17.24
N GLY A 82 -21.15 17.32 -16.38
CA GLY A 82 -22.54 17.10 -16.77
C GLY A 82 -23.56 17.33 -15.66
N ARG A 83 -23.62 18.55 -15.12
CA ARG A 83 -24.84 19.09 -14.51
C ARG A 83 -24.81 20.63 -14.42
N PHE A 84 -24.43 21.30 -15.51
CA PHE A 84 -24.49 22.77 -15.60
C PHE A 84 -25.43 23.28 -16.70
N PHE A 85 -26.16 22.40 -17.38
CA PHE A 85 -27.23 22.76 -18.30
C PHE A 85 -28.47 21.91 -17.99
N LYS A 86 -29.29 22.36 -17.04
CA LYS A 86 -30.73 22.16 -17.11
C LYS A 86 -31.37 23.50 -16.75
N SER A 87 -31.93 24.10 -17.80
CA SER A 87 -32.74 25.30 -17.85
C SER A 87 -33.97 25.21 -16.94
#